data_AF-A0A2I2M6V8-F1
#
_entry.id   AF-A0A2I2M6V8-F1
#
_cell.length_a   1.000
_cell.length_b   1.000
_cell.length_c   1.000
_cell.angle_alpha   90.00
_cell.angle_beta   90.00
_cell.angle_gamma   90.00
#
_symmetry.space_group_name_H-M   'P 1'
#
loop_
_entity.id
_entity.type
_entity.pdbx_description
1 polymer ?
#
loop_
_entity_poly.entity_id
_entity_poly.type
_entity_poly.pdbx_seq_one_letter_code
_entity_poly.pdbx_strand_id
1 'polypeptide(L)'
;MNSIELVKQELQELFSLIDGIEIRYEFKKSTFTHFVEVKPLDLFSTNNVYIDKEISLEEKFSELFPSEDLVFISEDSLSKIENPLLTLSPIKIVYKQEKQLFYTIDEPLNNFQMDINNELNFASAA
;
A
#
# COMPACT_ATOMS: atom_id res chain seq x y z
N MET A 1 -22.31 16.00 -2.20
CA MET A 1 -21.32 15.11 -1.56
C MET A 1 -21.83 14.78 -0.17
N ASN A 2 -21.93 13.50 0.19
CA ASN A 2 -22.30 13.10 1.57
C ASN A 2 -21.05 13.01 2.48
N SER A 3 -21.26 12.85 3.78
CA SER A 3 -20.18 12.77 4.78
C SER A 3 -19.18 11.65 4.48
N ILE A 4 -19.66 10.48 4.07
CA ILE A 4 -18.83 9.32 3.70
C ILE A 4 -17.93 9.64 2.51
N GLU A 5 -18.46 10.24 1.46
CA GLU A 5 -17.69 10.64 0.27
C GLU A 5 -16.61 11.66 0.61
N LEU A 6 -16.94 12.65 1.44
CA LEU A 6 -16.00 13.66 1.90
C LEU A 6 -14.86 13.03 2.69
N VAL A 7 -15.16 12.22 3.71
CA VAL A 7 -14.13 11.56 4.52
C VAL A 7 -13.26 10.66 3.65
N LYS A 8 -13.84 9.87 2.74
CA LYS A 8 -13.05 9.01 1.85
C LYS A 8 -12.09 9.80 0.96
N GLN A 9 -12.52 10.95 0.43
CA GLN A 9 -11.68 11.81 -0.41
C GLN A 9 -10.51 12.39 0.40
N GLU A 10 -10.80 12.93 1.59
CA GLU A 10 -9.79 13.56 2.46
C GLU A 10 -8.77 12.54 2.96
N LEU A 11 -9.20 11.32 3.27
CA LEU A 11 -8.28 10.24 3.67
C LEU A 11 -7.39 9.75 2.52
N GLN A 12 -7.88 9.78 1.27
CA GLN A 12 -7.04 9.48 0.10
C GLN A 12 -5.97 10.55 -0.11
N GLU A 13 -6.32 11.83 0.07
CA GLU A 13 -5.36 12.93 0.03
C GLU A 13 -4.32 12.75 1.15
N LEU A 14 -4.76 12.53 2.39
CA LEU A 14 -3.88 12.30 3.53
C LEU A 14 -2.91 11.13 3.29
N PHE A 15 -3.41 10.01 2.77
CA PHE A 15 -2.58 8.86 2.43
C PHE A 15 -1.53 9.15 1.36
N SER A 16 -1.84 10.03 0.40
CA SER A 16 -0.88 10.43 -0.64
C SER A 16 0.22 11.38 -0.15
N LEU A 17 0.01 12.04 0.99
CA LEU A 17 0.93 13.04 1.54
C LEU A 17 1.96 12.45 2.51
N ILE A 18 1.64 11.31 3.15
CA ILE A 18 2.43 10.78 4.25
C ILE A 18 2.89 9.37 3.94
N ASP A 19 4.19 9.24 3.68
CA ASP A 19 4.82 7.94 3.43
C ASP A 19 4.68 7.02 4.65
N GLY A 20 4.29 5.78 4.39
CA GLY A 20 4.21 4.73 5.41
C GLY A 20 2.94 4.77 6.28
N ILE A 21 2.01 5.72 6.06
CA ILE A 21 0.73 5.74 6.76
C ILE A 21 -0.17 4.60 6.29
N GLU A 22 -0.84 3.93 7.23
CA GLU A 22 -1.95 3.02 6.95
C GLU A 22 -3.22 3.63 7.53
N ILE A 23 -4.30 3.63 6.74
CA ILE A 23 -5.58 4.22 7.14
C ILE A 23 -6.68 3.19 6.94
N ARG A 24 -7.50 2.97 7.95
CA ARG A 24 -8.76 2.23 7.85
C ARG A 24 -9.90 3.15 8.27
N TYR A 25 -11.04 3.01 7.61
CA TYR A 25 -12.20 3.86 7.90
C TYR A 25 -13.49 3.06 7.94
N GLU A 26 -14.33 3.34 8.93
CA GLU A 26 -15.65 2.74 9.13
C GLU A 26 -16.68 3.81 9.51
N PHE A 27 -17.91 3.66 9.03
CA PHE A 27 -19.04 4.48 9.45
C PHE A 27 -20.06 3.64 10.22
N LYS A 28 -20.22 3.93 11.51
CA LYS A 28 -21.18 3.27 12.39
C LYS A 28 -22.52 4.00 12.34
N LYS A 29 -23.43 3.49 11.52
CA LYS A 29 -24.79 4.04 11.35
C LYS A 29 -25.60 4.11 12.65
N SER A 30 -25.33 3.24 13.62
CA SER A 30 -26.05 3.22 14.91
C SER A 30 -25.78 4.45 15.77
N THR A 31 -24.59 5.05 15.64
CA THR A 31 -24.16 6.21 16.42
C THR A 31 -23.88 7.43 15.54
N PHE A 32 -24.06 7.32 14.22
CA PHE A 32 -23.67 8.34 13.24
C PHE A 32 -22.21 8.77 13.40
N THR A 33 -21.33 7.80 13.68
CA THR A 33 -19.91 8.06 13.96
C THR A 33 -19.02 7.51 12.86
N HIS A 34 -18.11 8.34 12.37
CA HIS A 34 -17.01 8.00 11.50
C HIS A 34 -15.77 7.67 12.34
N PHE A 35 -15.28 6.44 12.21
CA PHE A 35 -14.02 6.03 12.82
C PHE A 35 -12.93 5.99 11.74
N VAL A 36 -11.80 6.63 12.03
CA VAL A 36 -10.58 6.57 11.23
C VAL A 36 -9.47 5.97 12.07
N GLU A 37 -9.05 4.75 11.75
CA GLU A 37 -7.88 4.12 12.37
C GLU A 37 -6.64 4.48 11.56
N VAL A 38 -5.61 4.97 12.24
CA VAL A 38 -4.34 5.38 11.64
C VAL A 38 -3.20 4.59 12.26
N LYS A 39 -2.29 4.11 11.40
CA LYS A 39 -1.07 3.40 11.79
C LYS A 39 0.13 3.94 11.01
N PRO A 40 1.35 3.81 11.55
CA PRO A 40 1.70 3.29 12.87
C PRO A 40 1.38 4.26 14.03
N LEU A 41 1.33 3.75 15.26
CA LEU A 41 1.10 4.56 16.48
C LEU A 41 2.03 5.77 16.61
N ASP A 42 3.31 5.60 16.26
CA ASP A 42 4.28 6.70 16.32
C ASP A 42 3.90 7.84 15.38
N LEU A 43 3.43 7.51 14.17
CA LEU A 43 2.97 8.51 13.19
C LEU A 43 1.77 9.28 13.72
N PHE A 44 0.79 8.57 14.29
CA PHE A 44 -0.44 9.15 14.85
C PHE A 44 -0.16 10.27 15.87
N SER A 45 0.88 10.12 16.69
CA SER A 45 1.16 11.04 17.80
C SER A 45 2.28 12.04 17.53
N THR A 46 3.14 11.80 16.54
CA THR A 46 4.38 12.61 16.35
C THR A 46 4.47 13.29 14.99
N ASN A 47 3.67 12.89 14.00
CA ASN A 47 3.73 13.49 12.67
C ASN A 47 2.89 14.77 12.61
N ASN A 48 3.55 15.93 12.62
CA ASN A 48 2.86 17.23 12.58
C ASN A 48 2.00 17.43 11.32
N VAL A 49 2.43 16.90 10.17
CA VAL A 49 1.64 17.02 8.92
C VAL A 49 0.34 16.24 9.04
N TYR A 50 0.39 15.07 9.67
CA TYR A 50 -0.80 14.29 10.00
C TYR A 50 -1.70 15.04 10.97
N ILE A 51 -1.16 15.52 12.10
CA ILE A 51 -1.92 16.23 13.14
C ILE A 51 -2.63 17.46 12.56
N ASP A 52 -1.93 18.27 11.76
CA ASP A 52 -2.51 19.47 11.15
C ASP A 52 -3.68 19.11 10.19
N LYS A 53 -3.55 17.99 9.45
CA LYS A 53 -4.60 17.50 8.55
C LYS A 53 -5.78 16.88 9.31
N GLU A 54 -5.53 16.17 10.40
CA GLU A 54 -6.56 15.65 11.31
C GLU A 54 -7.41 16.81 11.84
N ILE A 55 -6.78 17.81 12.47
CA ILE A 55 -7.46 18.98 13.03
C ILE A 55 -8.27 19.69 11.94
N SER A 56 -7.66 19.97 10.79
CA SER A 56 -8.34 20.67 9.69
C SER A 56 -9.55 19.88 9.16
N LEU A 57 -9.45 18.54 9.10
CA LEU A 57 -10.55 17.70 8.68
C LEU A 57 -11.66 17.65 9.73
N GLU A 58 -11.33 17.52 11.01
CA GLU A 58 -12.31 17.52 12.10
C GLU A 58 -13.09 18.83 12.16
N GLU A 59 -12.41 19.98 12.08
CA GLU A 59 -13.04 21.30 12.04
C GLU A 59 -14.02 21.39 10.86
N LYS A 60 -13.52 21.13 9.64
CA LYS A 60 -14.33 21.15 8.41
C LYS A 60 -15.52 20.17 8.49
N PHE A 61 -15.30 18.99 9.05
CA PHE A 61 -16.33 17.96 9.16
C PHE A 61 -17.43 18.41 10.13
N SER A 62 -17.06 18.95 11.30
CA SER A 62 -18.00 19.43 12.32
C SER A 62 -18.90 20.57 11.81
N GLU A 63 -18.37 21.44 10.93
CA GLU A 63 -19.13 22.52 10.31
C GLU A 63 -20.15 22.00 9.28
N LEU A 64 -19.75 21.02 8.47
CA LEU A 64 -20.58 20.50 7.37
C LEU A 64 -21.60 19.46 7.82
N PHE A 65 -21.28 18.66 8.84
CA PHE A 65 -22.07 17.52 9.30
C PHE A 65 -22.27 17.56 10.83
N PRO A 66 -22.93 18.59 11.38
CA PRO A 66 -23.04 18.81 12.84
C PRO A 66 -23.89 17.76 13.59
N SER A 67 -24.46 16.78 12.89
CA SER A 67 -25.23 15.67 13.47
C SER A 67 -24.49 14.33 13.42
N GLU A 68 -23.24 14.33 12.94
CA GLU A 68 -22.37 13.16 12.81
C GLU A 68 -21.07 13.43 13.55
N ASP A 69 -20.43 12.37 14.06
CA ASP A 69 -19.15 12.47 14.77
C ASP A 69 -18.02 11.96 13.87
N LEU A 70 -16.84 12.56 13.95
CA LEU A 70 -15.60 12.07 13.35
C LEU A 70 -14.58 11.82 14.46
N VAL A 71 -14.05 10.60 14.53
CA VAL A 71 -13.14 10.17 15.59
C VAL A 71 -11.94 9.44 14.97
N PHE A 72 -10.76 10.00 15.22
CA PHE A 72 -9.49 9.37 14.91
C PHE A 72 -9.03 8.47 16.06
N ILE A 73 -8.54 7.28 15.71
CA ILE A 73 -8.04 6.29 16.66
C ILE A 73 -6.72 5.71 16.19
N SER A 74 -5.83 5.46 17.14
CA SER A 74 -4.61 4.70 16.93
C SER A 74 -4.84 3.19 17.06
N GLU A 75 -3.86 2.41 16.63
CA GLU A 75 -3.92 0.95 16.69
C GLU A 75 -4.01 0.36 18.11
N ASP A 76 -3.64 1.11 19.15
CA ASP A 76 -3.73 0.73 20.57
C ASP A 76 -5.06 1.16 21.24
N SER A 77 -5.93 1.89 20.53
CA SER A 77 -7.25 2.30 21.02
C SER A 77 -8.12 1.11 21.40
N LEU A 78 -8.95 1.27 22.44
CA LEU A 78 -9.96 0.27 22.84
C LEU A 78 -11.04 0.11 21.76
N SER A 79 -11.36 1.20 21.06
CA SER A 79 -12.24 1.17 19.90
C SER A 79 -11.49 0.58 18.72
N LYS A 80 -12.11 -0.37 18.03
CA LYS A 80 -11.55 -0.99 16.82
C LYS A 80 -12.47 -0.80 15.63
N ILE A 81 -11.86 -0.78 14.44
CA ILE A 81 -12.57 -0.92 13.17
C ILE A 81 -12.82 -2.39 12.89
N GLU A 82 -14.09 -2.76 12.77
CA GLU A 82 -14.55 -4.12 12.52
C GLU A 82 -14.84 -4.32 11.03
N ASN A 83 -15.56 -3.36 10.41
CA ASN A 83 -16.05 -3.47 9.04
C ASN A 83 -15.63 -2.24 8.22
N PRO A 84 -14.38 -2.19 7.73
CA PRO A 84 -13.86 -1.01 7.04
C PRO A 84 -14.58 -0.79 5.70
N LEU A 85 -15.03 0.44 5.48
CA LEU A 85 -15.51 0.95 4.19
C LEU A 85 -14.39 1.41 3.26
N LEU A 86 -13.19 1.62 3.82
CA LEU A 86 -11.97 2.00 3.10
C LEU A 86 -10.75 1.44 3.87
N THR A 87 -9.75 0.99 3.13
CA THR A 87 -8.44 0.60 3.65
C THR A 87 -7.37 1.07 2.68
N LEU A 88 -6.41 1.83 3.18
CA LEU A 88 -5.28 2.38 2.46
C LEU A 88 -4.00 1.90 3.16
N SER A 89 -3.11 1.26 2.41
CA SER A 89 -1.87 0.73 2.94
C SER A 89 -0.76 0.84 1.90
N PRO A 90 0.49 1.12 2.28
CA PRO A 90 1.62 1.15 1.36
C PRO A 90 1.79 -0.20 0.66
N ILE A 91 2.16 -0.18 -0.62
CA ILE A 91 2.42 -1.40 -1.38
C ILE A 91 3.68 -2.08 -0.81
N LYS A 92 3.53 -3.29 -0.26
CA LYS A 92 4.66 -4.15 0.13
C LYS A 92 5.14 -4.95 -1.09
N ILE A 93 6.27 -4.57 -1.67
CA ILE A 93 6.92 -5.38 -2.71
C ILE A 93 7.63 -6.56 -2.02
N VAL A 94 7.11 -7.77 -2.20
CA VAL A 94 7.75 -9.00 -1.71
C VAL A 94 8.53 -9.64 -2.86
N TYR A 95 9.85 -9.53 -2.83
CA TYR A 95 10.71 -10.29 -3.73
C TYR A 95 10.76 -11.76 -3.29
N LYS A 96 10.15 -12.65 -4.07
CA LYS A 96 10.37 -14.10 -3.91
C LYS A 96 11.74 -14.42 -4.51
N GLN A 97 12.74 -14.70 -3.66
CA GLN A 97 13.96 -15.34 -4.14
C GLN A 97 13.64 -16.80 -4.47
N GLU A 98 13.46 -17.11 -5.74
CA GLU A 98 13.48 -18.50 -6.20
C GLU A 98 14.92 -19.00 -6.08
N LYS A 99 15.16 -20.04 -5.28
CA LYS A 99 16.47 -20.71 -5.22
C LYS A 99 16.80 -21.25 -6.60
N GLN A 100 17.72 -20.58 -7.31
CA GLN A 100 18.39 -21.17 -8.47
C GLN A 100 19.21 -22.38 -7.99
N LEU A 101 18.84 -23.57 -8.45
CA LEU A 101 19.68 -24.76 -8.36
C LEU A 101 20.89 -24.55 -9.28
N PHE A 102 22.06 -24.33 -8.69
CA PHE A 102 23.33 -24.41 -9.40
C PHE A 102 23.68 -25.90 -9.55
N TYR A 103 23.77 -26.39 -10.79
CA TYR A 103 24.43 -27.66 -11.05
C TYR A 103 25.94 -27.43 -11.01
N THR A 104 26.64 -28.17 -10.17
CA THR A 104 28.11 -28.26 -10.24
C THR A 104 28.47 -29.06 -11.49
N ILE A 105 29.30 -28.49 -12.37
CA ILE A 105 29.86 -29.24 -13.50
C ILE A 105 31.02 -30.06 -12.94
N ASP A 106 30.74 -31.28 -12.50
CA ASP A 106 31.75 -32.25 -12.14
C ASP A 106 32.04 -33.14 -13.37
N GLU A 107 32.77 -32.62 -14.37
CA GLU A 107 33.55 -33.44 -15.31
C GLU A 107 34.48 -32.54 -16.18
N PRO A 108 35.74 -32.94 -16.43
CA PRO A 108 36.67 -32.13 -17.20
C PRO A 108 36.30 -32.08 -18.68
N LEU A 109 36.18 -30.86 -19.20
CA LEU A 109 36.14 -30.52 -20.63
C LEU A 109 37.37 -31.12 -21.34
N ASN A 110 37.26 -32.32 -21.88
CA ASN A 110 38.24 -32.82 -22.82
C ASN A 110 37.56 -33.70 -23.88
N ASN A 111 36.97 -33.02 -24.88
CA ASN A 111 37.03 -33.39 -26.30
C ASN A 111 36.14 -32.50 -27.18
N PHE A 112 36.28 -31.18 -27.08
CA PHE A 112 35.88 -30.32 -28.20
C PHE A 112 37.05 -30.25 -29.19
N GLN A 113 37.09 -31.19 -30.13
CA GLN A 113 37.91 -31.07 -31.33
C GLN A 113 37.06 -30.38 -32.41
N MET A 114 37.37 -29.11 -32.68
CA MET A 114 36.79 -28.40 -33.82
C MET A 114 37.49 -28.86 -35.09
N ASP A 115 36.78 -29.63 -35.92
CA ASP A 115 37.16 -29.79 -37.33
C ASP A 115 36.66 -28.55 -38.10
N ILE A 116 37.59 -27.66 -38.38
CA ILE A 116 37.38 -26.50 -39.25
C ILE A 116 37.62 -26.98 -40.69
N ASN A 117 36.57 -27.42 -41.39
CA ASN A 117 36.63 -27.59 -42.85
C ASN A 117 35.33 -27.11 -43.49
N ASN A 118 35.29 -25.77 -43.65
CA ASN A 118 34.92 -25.05 -44.86
C ASN A 118 34.13 -25.81 -45.94
N GLU A 119 32.84 -25.50 -46.09
CA GLU A 119 32.25 -25.14 -47.39
C GLU A 119 30.88 -24.47 -47.20
N LEU A 120 30.86 -23.16 -47.45
CA LEU A 120 29.66 -22.33 -47.59
C LEU A 120 28.95 -22.68 -48.89
N ASN A 121 27.71 -23.16 -48.81
CA ASN A 121 26.79 -23.18 -49.96
C ASN A 121 25.40 -22.69 -49.52
N PHE A 122 25.14 -21.40 -49.76
CA PHE A 122 23.81 -20.82 -49.72
C PHE A 122 23.05 -21.22 -51.00
N ALA A 123 22.16 -22.21 -50.89
CA ALA A 123 21.13 -22.42 -51.89
C ALA A 123 19.92 -21.55 -51.55
N SER A 124 19.78 -20.42 -52.23
CA SER A 124 18.58 -19.58 -52.24
C SER A 124 17.43 -20.33 -52.92
N ALA A 125 16.31 -20.49 -52.23
CA ALA A 125 15.09 -21.03 -52.80
C ALA A 125 14.19 -19.91 -53.33
N ALA A 126 13.84 -20.05 -54.62
CA ALA A 126 12.75 -19.43 -55.39
C ALA A 126 12.82 -17.91 -55.68
#